data_AF-X0PUC4-F1
#
_entry.id   AF-X0PUC4-F1
#
_cell.length_a   1.000
_cell.length_b   1.000
_cell.length_c   1.000
_cell.angle_alpha   90.00
_cell.angle_beta   90.00
_cell.angle_gamma   90.00
#
_symmetry.space_group_name_H-M   'P 1'
#
loop_
_entity.id
_entity.type
_entity.pdbx_description
1 polymer ?
#
loop_
_entity_poly.entity_id
_entity_poly.type
_entity_poly.pdbx_seq_one_letter_code
_entity_poly.pdbx_strand_id
1 'polypeptide(L)'
;MVSILFALALGAITVGMGYYNQIPLMADNAPDAYDAVVYNPTQAELRTINDLHVKSRSQYTFKATSGTVYWNRSEFDKYPLLMVDPEQSDLGNVKYVKADVAKMANPDTNEYLRLRDILLPDMRQRDSKVVSAAEFNRVGGPSYQVTALKVQNFRNDLPTIKALFNSQAKRFPQIKQDDGSYKYAFYTQLNGLFSGLEFMGFFLGIAFLAMLASCLMFKILSGAANDVQRYRMLRKVGARQKLLHQAIRREVGVLFLLPGILGVIHVLFGLRMFQAIMVQPYYKIWIPFSIFLVLYALYYLITTYLYRNIVLRK
;
A
#
# COMPACT_ATOMS: atom_id res chain seq x y z
N MET A 1 -21.10 16.88 -18.00
CA MET A 1 -20.92 17.30 -16.60
C MET A 1 -21.09 16.13 -15.62
N VAL A 2 -22.25 15.47 -15.53
CA VAL A 2 -22.48 14.34 -14.59
C VAL A 2 -21.46 13.21 -14.75
N SER A 3 -21.10 12.82 -15.98
CA SER A 3 -20.11 11.76 -16.23
C SER A 3 -18.72 12.13 -15.71
N ILE A 4 -18.33 13.40 -15.80
CA ILE A 4 -17.06 13.92 -15.29
C ILE A 4 -17.06 13.91 -13.77
N LEU A 5 -18.14 14.37 -13.12
CA LEU A 5 -18.26 14.32 -11.66
C LEU A 5 -18.25 12.88 -11.13
N PHE A 6 -18.89 11.96 -11.85
CA PHE A 6 -18.80 10.53 -11.56
C PHE A 6 -17.35 10.05 -11.63
N ALA A 7 -16.66 10.36 -12.74
CA ALA A 7 -15.28 9.93 -12.94
C ALA A 7 -14.32 10.53 -11.89
N LEU A 8 -14.49 11.80 -11.53
CA LEU A 8 -13.70 12.47 -10.51
C LEU A 8 -13.93 11.84 -9.12
N ALA A 9 -15.18 11.57 -8.78
CA ALA A 9 -15.54 10.97 -7.50
C ALA A 9 -14.99 9.54 -7.36
N LEU A 10 -15.29 8.65 -8.33
CA LEU A 10 -14.79 7.28 -8.32
C LEU A 10 -13.26 7.22 -8.48
N GLY A 11 -12.71 8.06 -9.35
CA GLY A 11 -11.28 8.14 -9.62
C GLY A 11 -10.49 8.59 -8.39
N ALA A 12 -10.93 9.64 -7.69
CA ALA A 12 -10.25 10.13 -6.49
C ALA A 12 -10.22 9.06 -5.37
N ILE A 13 -11.34 8.36 -5.14
CA ILE A 13 -11.40 7.25 -4.18
C ILE A 13 -10.47 6.11 -4.60
N THR A 14 -10.46 5.77 -5.88
CA THR A 14 -9.64 4.67 -6.41
C THR A 14 -8.15 4.99 -6.29
N VAL A 15 -7.74 6.22 -6.63
CA VAL A 15 -6.35 6.69 -6.48
C VAL A 15 -5.96 6.78 -5.01
N GLY A 16 -6.83 7.30 -4.13
CA GLY A 16 -6.58 7.34 -2.69
C GLY A 16 -6.30 5.95 -2.11
N MET A 17 -7.13 4.96 -2.47
CA MET A 17 -6.91 3.56 -2.10
C MET A 17 -5.64 2.97 -2.74
N GLY A 18 -5.28 3.41 -3.94
CA GLY A 18 -4.03 3.05 -4.60
C GLY A 18 -2.81 3.44 -3.75
N TYR A 19 -2.78 4.68 -3.23
CA TYR A 19 -1.70 5.13 -2.34
C TYR A 19 -1.64 4.36 -1.02
N TYR A 20 -2.79 4.02 -0.43
CA TYR A 20 -2.84 3.14 0.74
C TYR A 20 -2.16 1.78 0.49
N ASN A 21 -2.35 1.20 -0.70
CA ASN A 21 -1.76 -0.08 -1.07
C ASN A 21 -0.30 0.04 -1.52
N GLN A 22 0.12 1.22 -1.99
CA GLN A 22 1.49 1.47 -2.44
C GLN A 22 2.50 1.48 -1.29
N ILE A 23 2.12 1.96 -0.09
CA ILE A 23 3.01 2.02 1.08
C ILE A 23 3.74 0.69 1.38
N PRO A 24 3.04 -0.45 1.58
CA PRO A 24 3.68 -1.72 1.90
C PRO A 24 4.46 -2.28 0.71
N LEU A 25 3.98 -2.09 -0.52
CA LEU A 25 4.66 -2.54 -1.73
C LEU A 25 6.01 -1.84 -1.88
N MET A 26 6.06 -0.53 -1.62
CA MET A 26 7.30 0.22 -1.63
C MET A 26 8.17 -0.14 -0.42
N ALA A 27 7.60 -0.33 0.77
CA ALA A 27 8.36 -0.77 1.93
C ALA A 27 8.96 -2.18 1.77
N ASP A 28 8.33 -3.08 1.01
CA ASP A 28 8.90 -4.40 0.69
C ASP A 28 10.12 -4.29 -0.25
N ASN A 29 10.20 -3.21 -1.04
CA ASN A 29 11.39 -2.82 -1.82
C ASN A 29 12.42 -2.04 -0.98
N ALA A 30 12.29 -2.02 0.36
CA ALA A 30 13.33 -1.49 1.20
C ALA A 30 14.69 -2.14 0.88
N PRO A 31 15.81 -1.43 1.09
CA PRO A 31 17.15 -1.97 0.86
C PRO A 31 17.40 -3.30 1.61
N ASP A 32 16.71 -3.48 2.75
CA ASP A 32 16.80 -4.67 3.57
C ASP A 32 15.83 -5.80 3.17
N ALA A 33 16.41 -6.98 2.90
CA ALA A 33 15.66 -8.22 2.70
C ALA A 33 14.91 -8.70 3.98
N TYR A 34 15.27 -8.13 5.13
CA TYR A 34 14.71 -8.43 6.44
C TYR A 34 13.77 -7.33 6.94
N ASP A 35 12.81 -7.72 7.75
CA ASP A 35 11.81 -6.81 8.32
C ASP A 35 12.32 -6.11 9.58
N ALA A 36 13.23 -6.75 10.31
CA ALA A 36 13.93 -6.16 11.45
C ALA A 36 15.34 -6.77 11.59
N VAL A 37 16.29 -5.95 12.04
CA VAL A 37 17.64 -6.37 12.41
C VAL A 37 17.91 -5.89 13.83
N VAL A 38 18.35 -6.80 14.70
CA VAL A 38 18.54 -6.56 16.14
C VAL A 38 19.96 -6.88 16.53
N TYR A 39 20.62 -5.94 17.19
CA TYR A 39 22.00 -6.03 17.64
C TYR A 39 22.05 -6.30 19.14
N ASN A 40 22.84 -7.30 19.55
CA ASN A 40 23.03 -7.70 20.95
C ASN A 40 21.70 -7.71 21.73
N PRO A 41 20.73 -8.57 21.34
CA PRO A 41 19.38 -8.53 21.90
C PRO A 41 19.38 -8.77 23.41
N THR A 42 18.72 -7.88 24.15
CA THR A 42 18.45 -8.07 25.58
C THR A 42 17.39 -9.14 25.82
N GLN A 43 17.26 -9.65 27.05
CA GLN A 43 16.16 -10.58 27.37
C GLN A 43 14.77 -9.99 27.09
N ALA A 44 14.58 -8.69 27.29
CA ALA A 44 13.32 -8.03 26.99
C ALA A 44 13.03 -8.05 25.47
N GLU A 45 14.03 -7.73 24.65
CA GLU A 45 13.90 -7.76 23.19
C GLU A 45 13.71 -9.19 22.67
N LEU A 46 14.37 -10.20 23.28
CA LEU A 46 14.13 -11.61 22.94
C LEU A 46 12.66 -12.02 23.19
N ARG A 47 12.01 -11.51 24.25
CA ARG A 47 10.58 -11.73 24.49
C ARG A 47 9.74 -11.07 23.39
N THR A 48 10.02 -9.81 23.08
CA THR A 48 9.34 -9.09 21.97
C THR A 48 9.51 -9.80 20.63
N ILE A 49 10.68 -10.38 20.35
CA ILE A 49 10.94 -11.16 19.14
C ILE A 49 10.10 -12.44 19.11
N ASN A 50 9.80 -13.05 20.25
CA ASN A 50 8.95 -14.24 20.33
C ASN A 50 7.47 -13.93 20.10
N ASP A 51 7.04 -12.68 20.28
CA ASP A 51 5.68 -12.23 19.96
C ASP A 51 5.48 -11.98 18.45
N LEU A 52 6.55 -12.00 17.64
CA LEU A 52 6.48 -11.81 16.19
C LEU A 52 6.07 -13.10 15.48
N HIS A 53 5.28 -12.96 14.40
CA HIS A 53 4.98 -14.06 13.49
C HIS A 53 6.15 -14.31 12.52
N VAL A 54 7.25 -14.83 13.06
CA VAL A 54 8.51 -15.00 12.33
C VAL A 54 8.37 -16.08 11.24
N LYS A 55 8.68 -15.71 10.00
CA LYS A 55 8.86 -16.62 8.87
C LYS A 55 10.27 -17.20 8.82
N SER A 56 11.28 -16.37 9.08
CA SER A 56 12.67 -16.82 9.16
C SER A 56 13.47 -15.97 10.15
N ARG A 57 14.34 -16.63 10.91
CA ARG A 57 15.28 -16.03 11.85
C ARG A 57 16.70 -16.43 11.46
N SER A 58 17.55 -15.46 11.18
CA SER A 58 18.97 -15.68 10.91
C SER A 58 19.80 -15.03 12.01
N GLN A 59 20.80 -15.75 12.49
CA GLN A 59 21.66 -15.30 13.59
C GLN A 59 23.10 -15.32 13.14
N TYR A 60 23.78 -14.19 13.34
CA TYR A 60 25.18 -13.99 12.95
C TYR A 60 25.93 -13.33 14.08
N THR A 61 27.23 -13.55 14.10
CA THR A 61 28.17 -12.94 15.02
C THR A 61 29.27 -12.29 14.21
N PHE A 62 29.61 -11.06 14.58
CA PHE A 62 30.77 -10.38 14.03
C PHE A 62 31.66 -9.83 15.14
N LYS A 63 32.95 -9.67 14.83
CA LYS A 63 33.92 -8.96 15.66
C LYS A 63 34.41 -7.74 14.91
N ALA A 64 34.47 -6.60 15.58
CA ALA A 64 34.88 -5.35 14.96
C ALA A 64 36.25 -4.89 15.50
N THR A 65 37.21 -4.67 14.60
CA THR A 65 38.48 -3.98 14.88
C THR A 65 38.45 -2.56 14.28
N SER A 66 39.53 -1.78 14.38
CA SER A 66 39.57 -0.37 13.98
C SER A 66 39.18 -0.10 12.52
N GLY A 67 39.37 -1.05 11.60
CA GLY A 67 39.05 -0.88 10.18
C GLY A 67 38.37 -2.08 9.51
N THR A 68 38.14 -3.17 10.24
CA THR A 68 37.59 -4.40 9.65
C THR A 68 36.58 -5.07 10.57
N VAL A 69 35.51 -5.56 9.97
CA VAL A 69 34.53 -6.44 10.60
C VAL A 69 34.78 -7.86 10.11
N TYR A 70 34.95 -8.78 11.06
CA TYR A 70 35.15 -10.20 10.81
C TYR A 70 33.84 -10.93 11.08
N TRP A 71 33.42 -11.75 10.14
CA TRP A 71 32.21 -12.56 10.19
C TRP A 71 32.56 -14.04 10.29
N ASN A 72 31.81 -14.80 11.08
CA ASN A 72 32.00 -16.25 11.19
C ASN A 72 31.28 -16.99 10.04
N ARG A 73 32.05 -17.55 9.10
CA ARG A 73 31.52 -18.25 7.91
C ARG A 73 30.50 -19.34 8.25
N SER A 74 30.75 -20.11 9.31
CA SER A 74 29.91 -21.26 9.69
C SER A 74 28.45 -20.89 10.00
N GLU A 75 28.19 -19.63 10.36
CA GLU A 75 26.84 -19.14 10.64
C GLU A 75 26.06 -18.87 9.36
N PHE A 76 26.71 -18.51 8.25
CA PHE A 76 26.05 -18.33 6.95
C PHE A 76 25.70 -19.67 6.29
N ASP A 77 26.51 -20.71 6.55
CA ASP A 77 26.21 -22.06 6.11
C ASP A 77 24.95 -22.61 6.83
N LYS A 78 24.77 -22.24 8.10
CA LYS A 78 23.58 -22.61 8.90
C LYS A 78 22.37 -21.73 8.61
N TYR A 79 22.58 -20.43 8.47
CA TYR A 79 21.55 -19.42 8.24
C TYR A 79 21.91 -18.60 7.00
N PRO A 80 21.53 -19.05 5.80
CA PRO A 80 21.85 -18.32 4.57
C PRO A 80 21.34 -16.88 4.62
N LEU A 81 22.21 -15.93 4.31
CA LEU A 81 21.85 -14.51 4.25
C LEU A 81 20.86 -14.30 3.09
N LEU A 82 19.76 -13.60 3.35
CA LEU A 82 18.77 -13.28 2.31
C LEU A 82 19.12 -11.97 1.61
N MET A 83 18.92 -11.96 0.31
CA MET A 83 19.04 -10.80 -0.58
C MET A 83 17.79 -10.65 -1.41
N VAL A 84 17.50 -9.43 -1.85
CA VAL A 84 16.54 -9.20 -2.93
C VAL A 84 17.13 -9.76 -4.22
N ASP A 85 16.33 -10.52 -4.97
CA ASP A 85 16.72 -11.03 -6.28
C ASP A 85 16.59 -9.89 -7.32
N PRO A 86 17.68 -9.34 -7.85
CA PRO A 86 17.60 -8.22 -8.76
C PRO A 86 17.02 -8.59 -10.13
N GLU A 87 17.03 -9.87 -10.51
CA GLU A 87 16.53 -10.33 -11.82
C GLU A 87 15.03 -10.66 -11.76
N GLN A 88 14.57 -11.21 -10.64
CA GLN A 88 13.16 -11.63 -10.48
C GLN A 88 12.30 -10.66 -9.68
N SER A 89 12.89 -9.65 -9.05
CA SER A 89 12.13 -8.64 -8.32
C SER A 89 11.75 -7.48 -9.23
N ASP A 90 10.50 -7.04 -9.09
CA ASP A 90 10.03 -5.79 -9.65
C ASP A 90 9.45 -4.89 -8.55
N LEU A 91 9.13 -3.65 -8.93
CA LEU A 91 8.32 -2.77 -8.11
C LEU A 91 6.97 -3.45 -7.81
N GLY A 92 6.83 -3.93 -6.58
CA GLY A 92 5.59 -4.49 -6.03
C GLY A 92 5.57 -6.02 -5.92
N ASN A 93 6.56 -6.72 -6.46
CA ASN A 93 6.74 -8.16 -6.27
C ASN A 93 8.22 -8.47 -6.01
N VAL A 94 8.61 -8.31 -4.75
CA VAL A 94 9.99 -8.56 -4.31
C VAL A 94 10.20 -10.05 -4.08
N LYS A 95 11.22 -10.61 -4.73
CA LYS A 95 11.68 -11.98 -4.55
C LYS A 95 12.98 -11.98 -3.76
N TYR A 96 13.18 -13.05 -3.00
CA TYR A 96 14.35 -13.19 -2.15
C TYR A 96 15.12 -14.44 -2.53
N VAL A 97 16.44 -14.29 -2.65
CA VAL A 97 17.39 -15.36 -2.89
C VAL A 97 18.37 -15.48 -1.73
N LYS A 98 18.99 -16.66 -1.61
CA LYS A 98 20.05 -16.90 -0.64
C LYS A 98 21.38 -16.41 -1.22
N ALA A 99 22.13 -15.65 -0.44
CA ALA A 99 23.46 -15.17 -0.79
C ALA A 99 24.45 -16.33 -0.89
N ASP A 100 25.34 -16.24 -1.88
CA ASP A 100 26.47 -17.14 -2.02
C ASP A 100 27.62 -16.70 -1.10
N VAL A 101 27.93 -17.53 -0.11
CA VAL A 101 28.98 -17.27 0.89
C VAL A 101 30.36 -17.15 0.25
N ALA A 102 30.60 -17.76 -0.91
CA ALA A 102 31.87 -17.60 -1.63
C ALA A 102 32.05 -16.17 -2.18
N LYS A 103 30.96 -15.53 -2.60
CA LYS A 103 30.98 -14.17 -3.17
C LYS A 103 31.09 -13.09 -2.10
N MET A 104 30.66 -13.37 -0.87
CA MET A 104 30.77 -12.46 0.28
C MET A 104 32.18 -11.97 0.62
N ALA A 105 33.24 -12.58 0.08
CA ALA A 105 34.62 -12.12 0.26
C ALA A 105 35.04 -11.04 -0.75
N ASN A 106 34.28 -10.84 -1.82
CA ASN A 106 34.60 -9.90 -2.90
C ASN A 106 33.81 -8.59 -2.75
N PRO A 107 34.47 -7.44 -2.52
CA PRO A 107 33.83 -6.13 -2.36
C PRO A 107 32.89 -5.70 -3.49
N ASP A 108 33.11 -6.20 -4.71
CA ASP A 108 32.36 -5.81 -5.91
C ASP A 108 31.05 -6.60 -6.10
N THR A 109 30.69 -7.46 -5.14
CA THR A 109 29.51 -8.33 -5.23
C THR A 109 28.34 -7.82 -4.40
N ASN A 110 27.11 -8.12 -4.86
CA ASN A 110 25.89 -7.82 -4.11
C ASN A 110 25.87 -8.54 -2.75
N GLU A 111 26.44 -9.74 -2.67
CA GLU A 111 26.58 -10.50 -1.43
C GLU A 111 27.44 -9.78 -0.38
N TYR A 112 28.54 -9.15 -0.80
CA TYR A 112 29.38 -8.35 0.08
C TYR A 112 28.67 -7.08 0.55
N LEU A 113 28.00 -6.37 -0.36
CA LEU A 113 27.19 -5.19 -0.01
C LEU A 113 26.11 -5.55 1.00
N ARG A 114 25.45 -6.70 0.81
CA ARG A 114 24.41 -7.19 1.73
C ARG A 114 24.93 -7.44 3.15
N LEU A 115 26.17 -7.92 3.30
CA LEU A 115 26.77 -8.06 4.63
C LEU A 115 26.88 -6.73 5.35
N ARG A 116 27.15 -5.65 4.63
CA ARG A 116 27.28 -4.31 5.20
C ARG A 116 25.93 -3.75 5.63
N ASP A 117 24.85 -4.05 4.92
CA ASP A 117 23.51 -3.56 5.27
C ASP A 117 23.08 -3.99 6.68
N ILE A 118 23.40 -5.24 7.05
CA ILE A 118 23.04 -5.80 8.36
C ILE A 118 24.00 -5.40 9.49
N LEU A 119 25.04 -4.61 9.21
CA LEU A 119 25.90 -4.00 10.24
C LEU A 119 25.25 -2.78 10.87
N LEU A 120 25.76 -2.38 12.03
CA LEU A 120 25.42 -1.08 12.61
C LEU A 120 25.88 0.05 11.65
N PRO A 121 25.13 1.17 11.53
CA PRO A 121 25.41 2.24 10.58
C PRO A 121 26.85 2.77 10.61
N ASP A 122 27.42 2.94 11.80
CA ASP A 122 28.79 3.42 12.03
C ASP A 122 29.88 2.40 11.65
N MET A 123 29.50 1.13 11.49
CA MET A 123 30.41 0.04 11.10
C MET A 123 30.31 -0.30 9.62
N ARG A 124 29.27 0.16 8.91
CA ARG A 124 29.08 -0.14 7.49
C ARG A 124 30.23 0.30 6.62
N GLN A 125 30.99 1.33 7.01
CA GLN A 125 32.13 1.82 6.23
C GLN A 125 33.39 0.95 6.36
N ARG A 126 33.46 0.07 7.36
CA ARG A 126 34.61 -0.83 7.58
C ARG A 126 34.62 -1.96 6.56
N ASP A 127 35.80 -2.50 6.27
CA ASP A 127 35.92 -3.69 5.42
C ASP A 127 35.25 -4.89 6.09
N SER A 128 34.62 -5.77 5.30
CA SER A 128 34.03 -7.01 5.81
C SER A 128 34.86 -8.22 5.37
N LYS A 129 35.20 -9.11 6.30
CA LYS A 129 35.91 -10.36 6.00
C LYS A 129 35.14 -11.55 6.57
N VAL A 130 34.73 -12.46 5.69
CA VAL A 130 34.13 -13.74 6.11
C VAL A 130 35.26 -14.75 6.33
N VAL A 131 35.46 -15.18 7.57
CA VAL A 131 36.58 -16.04 7.98
C VAL A 131 36.08 -17.35 8.58
N SER A 132 36.95 -18.36 8.66
CA SER A 132 36.61 -19.63 9.31
C SER A 132 36.33 -19.46 10.81
N ALA A 133 35.62 -20.40 11.43
CA ALA A 133 35.34 -20.34 12.87
C ALA A 133 36.64 -20.32 13.72
N ALA A 134 37.68 -21.04 13.27
CA ALA A 134 38.98 -21.06 13.94
C ALA A 134 39.68 -19.71 13.90
N GLU A 135 39.67 -19.03 12.74
CA GLU A 135 40.22 -17.68 12.58
C GLU A 135 39.38 -16.66 13.36
N PHE A 136 38.06 -16.74 13.28
CA PHE A 136 37.14 -15.87 14.00
C PHE A 136 37.39 -15.89 15.51
N ASN A 137 37.66 -17.06 16.08
CA ASN A 137 37.98 -17.21 17.50
C ASN A 137 39.30 -16.53 17.90
N ARG A 138 40.28 -16.45 16.98
CA ARG A 138 41.57 -15.77 17.19
C ARG A 138 41.49 -14.26 17.00
N VAL A 139 40.51 -13.75 16.25
CA VAL A 139 40.30 -12.31 16.08
C VAL A 139 39.93 -11.69 17.43
N GLY A 140 40.65 -10.64 17.82
CA GLY A 140 40.36 -9.82 19.00
C GLY A 140 39.28 -8.76 18.74
N GLY A 141 38.88 -8.05 19.80
CA GLY A 141 37.90 -6.95 19.72
C GLY A 141 36.49 -7.33 20.18
N PRO A 142 35.60 -6.34 20.32
CA PRO A 142 34.23 -6.55 20.76
C PRO A 142 33.45 -7.43 19.78
N SER A 143 32.72 -8.39 20.34
CA SER A 143 31.82 -9.29 19.60
C SER A 143 30.38 -8.77 19.65
N TYR A 144 29.70 -8.83 18.52
CA TYR A 144 28.32 -8.41 18.34
C TYR A 144 27.51 -9.55 17.76
N GLN A 145 26.34 -9.81 18.33
CA GLN A 145 25.34 -10.70 17.79
C GLN A 145 24.31 -9.89 16.99
N VAL A 146 23.99 -10.37 15.80
CA VAL A 146 22.99 -9.81 14.89
C VAL A 146 21.90 -10.84 14.68
N THR A 147 20.66 -10.49 15.00
CA THR A 147 19.49 -11.29 14.67
C THR A 147 18.70 -10.60 13.58
N ALA A 148 18.68 -11.18 12.40
CA ALA A 148 17.90 -10.71 11.26
C ALA A 148 16.58 -11.49 11.16
N LEU A 149 15.48 -10.77 11.07
CA LEU A 149 14.13 -11.30 11.20
C LEU A 149 13.32 -11.00 9.95
N LYS A 150 12.66 -12.02 9.42
CA LYS A 150 11.61 -11.87 8.42
C LYS A 150 10.30 -12.37 9.00
N VAL A 151 9.25 -11.59 8.92
CA VAL A 151 7.92 -11.92 9.42
C VAL A 151 7.01 -12.41 8.30
N GLN A 152 5.90 -13.03 8.66
CA GLN A 152 4.88 -13.44 7.69
C GLN A 152 4.17 -12.25 7.06
N ASN A 153 3.87 -11.22 7.87
CA ASN A 153 3.22 -10.00 7.40
C ASN A 153 3.74 -8.79 8.18
N PHE A 154 4.47 -7.92 7.49
CA PHE A 154 5.08 -6.73 8.08
C PHE A 154 4.06 -5.79 8.74
N ARG A 155 2.87 -5.61 8.15
CA ARG A 155 1.82 -4.71 8.69
C ARG A 155 1.22 -5.25 9.99
N ASN A 156 1.01 -6.56 10.07
CA ASN A 156 0.43 -7.19 11.27
C ASN A 156 1.40 -7.07 12.45
N ASP A 157 2.69 -7.28 12.20
CA ASP A 157 3.74 -7.20 13.22
C ASP A 157 4.33 -5.78 13.41
N LEU A 158 3.83 -4.78 12.67
CA LEU A 158 4.34 -3.42 12.68
C LEU A 158 4.44 -2.80 14.10
N PRO A 159 3.46 -2.95 15.01
CA PRO A 159 3.57 -2.41 16.37
C PRO A 159 4.74 -3.03 17.15
N THR A 160 4.94 -4.34 17.01
CA THR A 160 6.01 -5.09 17.67
C THR A 160 7.37 -4.73 17.08
N ILE A 161 7.47 -4.65 15.75
CA ILE A 161 8.69 -4.19 15.03
C ILE A 161 9.03 -2.75 15.43
N LYS A 162 8.03 -1.86 15.54
CA LYS A 162 8.22 -0.48 16.03
C LYS A 162 8.80 -0.46 17.44
N ALA A 163 8.27 -1.29 18.35
CA ALA A 163 8.77 -1.35 19.72
C ALA A 163 10.23 -1.80 19.77
N LEU A 164 10.56 -2.84 18.99
CA LEU A 164 11.91 -3.39 18.85
C LEU A 164 12.88 -2.35 18.24
N PHE A 165 12.48 -1.69 17.16
CA PHE A 165 13.26 -0.62 16.53
C PHE A 165 13.53 0.52 17.51
N ASN A 166 12.52 0.98 18.25
CA ASN A 166 12.70 2.06 19.23
C ASN A 166 13.60 1.65 20.40
N SER A 167 13.53 0.39 20.84
CA SER A 167 14.45 -0.16 21.86
C SER A 167 15.90 -0.15 21.35
N GLN A 168 16.12 -0.68 20.14
CA GLN A 168 17.43 -0.70 19.50
C GLN A 168 17.98 0.71 19.29
N ALA A 169 17.16 1.63 18.79
CA ALA A 169 17.54 3.03 18.56
C ALA A 169 17.88 3.81 19.85
N LYS A 170 17.39 3.39 21.02
CA LYS A 170 17.82 3.98 22.31
C LYS A 170 19.22 3.53 22.70
N ARG A 171 19.57 2.28 22.39
CA ARG A 171 20.87 1.67 22.72
C ARG A 171 21.94 1.99 21.67
N PHE A 172 21.52 2.16 20.43
CA PHE A 172 22.34 2.48 19.26
C PHE A 172 21.75 3.70 18.54
N PRO A 173 22.03 4.93 19.04
CA PRO A 173 21.44 6.16 18.49
C PRO A 173 21.66 6.37 16.99
N GLN A 174 22.74 5.82 16.43
CA GLN A 174 23.04 5.86 15.00
C GLN A 174 21.95 5.23 14.12
N ILE A 175 21.14 4.30 14.65
CA ILE A 175 20.01 3.70 13.93
C ILE A 175 18.97 4.75 13.51
N LYS A 176 18.78 5.82 14.29
CA LYS A 176 17.85 6.91 13.93
C LYS A 176 18.41 7.89 12.92
N GLN A 177 19.74 7.99 12.83
CA GLN A 177 20.43 8.89 11.91
C GLN A 177 20.59 8.26 10.52
N ASP A 178 20.33 6.97 10.42
CA ASP A 178 20.38 6.17 9.21
C ASP A 178 19.06 6.30 8.44
N ASP A 179 19.09 7.14 7.41
CA ASP A 179 17.93 7.65 6.65
C ASP A 179 17.26 6.57 5.79
N GLY A 180 16.49 5.68 6.43
CA GLY A 180 15.64 4.71 5.73
C GLY A 180 16.28 3.37 5.38
N SER A 181 17.49 3.06 5.87
CA SER A 181 18.10 1.74 5.63
C SER A 181 17.33 0.60 6.32
N TYR A 182 16.68 0.90 7.45
CA TYR A 182 15.79 -0.04 8.15
C TYR A 182 14.39 0.02 7.57
N LYS A 183 13.79 -1.14 7.26
CA LYS A 183 12.44 -1.24 6.69
C LYS A 183 11.38 -0.48 7.48
N TYR A 184 11.42 -0.50 8.83
CA TYR A 184 10.50 0.29 9.65
C TYR A 184 10.65 1.81 9.42
N ALA A 185 11.88 2.33 9.42
CA ALA A 185 12.15 3.74 9.19
C ALA A 185 11.67 4.15 7.78
N PHE A 186 12.01 3.35 6.76
CA PHE A 186 11.56 3.56 5.39
C PHE A 186 10.03 3.54 5.27
N TYR A 187 9.37 2.55 5.89
CA TYR A 187 7.92 2.48 5.95
C TYR A 187 7.32 3.74 6.56
N THR A 188 7.88 4.26 7.66
CA THR A 188 7.34 5.47 8.31
C THR A 188 7.45 6.72 7.43
N GLN A 189 8.53 6.84 6.66
CA GLN A 189 8.72 7.94 5.70
C GLN A 189 7.71 7.84 4.55
N LEU A 190 7.57 6.66 3.95
CA LEU A 190 6.59 6.40 2.88
C LEU A 190 5.15 6.61 3.37
N ASN A 191 4.85 6.13 4.58
CA ASN A 191 3.54 6.31 5.20
C ASN A 191 3.24 7.80 5.42
N GLY A 192 4.23 8.59 5.86
CA GLY A 192 4.09 10.05 5.98
C GLY A 192 3.75 10.73 4.65
N LEU A 193 4.43 10.33 3.56
CA LEU A 193 4.21 10.90 2.24
C LEU A 193 2.86 10.49 1.63
N PHE A 194 2.55 9.19 1.63
CA PHE A 194 1.39 8.66 0.92
C PHE A 194 0.08 8.74 1.70
N SER A 195 0.11 8.79 3.04
CA SER A 195 -1.13 8.97 3.83
C SER A 195 -1.81 10.31 3.55
N GLY A 196 -1.05 11.36 3.25
CA GLY A 196 -1.59 12.64 2.81
C GLY A 196 -2.33 12.53 1.47
N LEU A 197 -1.75 11.84 0.50
CA LEU A 197 -2.37 11.63 -0.82
C LEU A 197 -3.59 10.70 -0.74
N GLU A 198 -3.53 9.66 0.11
CA GLU A 198 -4.68 8.81 0.44
C GLU A 198 -5.84 9.65 0.99
N PHE A 199 -5.58 10.47 2.01
CA PHE A 199 -6.58 11.34 2.61
C PHE A 199 -7.18 12.31 1.58
N MET A 200 -6.36 12.95 0.75
CA MET A 200 -6.83 13.84 -0.32
C MET A 200 -7.74 13.10 -1.31
N GLY A 201 -7.37 11.88 -1.70
CA GLY A 201 -8.18 11.05 -2.61
C GLY A 201 -9.57 10.75 -2.05
N PHE A 202 -9.66 10.34 -0.78
CA PHE A 202 -10.96 10.11 -0.12
C PHE A 202 -11.76 11.40 0.07
N PHE A 203 -11.11 12.48 0.52
CA PHE A 203 -11.77 13.77 0.75
C PHE A 203 -12.36 14.34 -0.54
N LEU A 204 -11.57 14.41 -1.62
CA LEU A 204 -12.04 14.83 -2.95
C LEU A 204 -13.12 13.88 -3.47
N GLY A 205 -12.96 12.57 -3.26
CA GLY A 205 -13.94 11.56 -3.63
C GLY A 205 -15.33 11.83 -3.05
N ILE A 206 -15.39 12.08 -1.74
CA ILE A 206 -16.64 12.41 -1.03
C ILE A 206 -17.20 13.76 -1.49
N ALA A 207 -16.35 14.78 -1.67
CA ALA A 207 -16.78 16.09 -2.14
C ALA A 207 -17.41 16.02 -3.54
N PHE A 208 -16.76 15.30 -4.48
CA PHE A 208 -17.30 15.10 -5.82
C PHE A 208 -18.53 14.19 -5.83
N LEU A 209 -18.64 13.21 -4.93
CA LEU A 209 -19.85 12.42 -4.72
C LEU A 209 -21.04 13.32 -4.33
N ALA A 210 -20.84 14.22 -3.36
CA ALA A 210 -21.88 15.17 -2.95
C ALA A 210 -22.28 16.11 -4.09
N MET A 211 -21.29 16.63 -4.83
CA MET A 211 -21.53 17.47 -6.00
C MET A 211 -22.29 16.71 -7.12
N LEU A 212 -21.92 15.46 -7.38
CA LEU A 212 -22.59 14.58 -8.34
C LEU A 212 -24.05 14.35 -7.94
N ALA A 213 -24.30 14.02 -6.68
CA ALA A 213 -25.64 13.81 -6.16
C ALA A 213 -26.49 15.09 -6.32
N SER A 214 -25.97 16.23 -5.89
CA SER A 214 -26.63 17.54 -6.03
C SER A 214 -26.96 17.87 -7.49
N CYS A 215 -25.99 17.72 -8.40
CA CYS A 215 -26.17 17.99 -9.83
C CYS A 215 -27.24 17.08 -10.45
N LEU A 216 -27.23 15.79 -10.12
CA LEU A 216 -28.26 14.84 -10.57
C LEU A 216 -29.64 15.20 -10.03
N MET A 217 -29.77 15.52 -8.74
CA MET A 217 -31.05 15.89 -8.16
C MET A 217 -31.59 17.18 -8.81
N PHE A 218 -30.74 18.18 -8.97
CA PHE A 218 -31.10 19.43 -9.63
C PHE A 218 -31.57 19.20 -11.07
N LYS A 219 -30.89 18.33 -11.82
CA LYS A 219 -31.29 17.98 -13.19
C LYS A 219 -32.66 17.30 -13.23
N ILE A 220 -32.93 16.42 -12.27
CA ILE A 220 -34.21 15.70 -12.17
C ILE A 220 -35.34 16.66 -11.77
N LEU A 221 -35.13 17.48 -10.74
CA LEU A 221 -36.15 18.41 -10.25
C LEU A 221 -36.45 19.53 -11.24
N SER A 222 -35.44 20.06 -11.95
CA SER A 222 -35.66 21.11 -12.96
C SER A 222 -36.45 20.60 -14.18
N GLY A 223 -36.35 19.31 -14.52
CA GLY A 223 -37.16 18.68 -15.57
C GLY A 223 -38.58 18.27 -15.12
N ALA A 224 -38.79 18.10 -13.81
CA ALA A 224 -40.01 17.50 -13.27
C ALA A 224 -41.29 18.29 -13.62
N ALA A 225 -41.25 19.62 -13.64
CA ALA A 225 -42.43 20.45 -13.90
C ALA A 225 -43.00 20.23 -15.32
N ASN A 226 -42.12 20.18 -16.32
CA ASN A 226 -42.51 19.91 -17.71
C ASN A 226 -43.06 18.48 -17.85
N ASP A 227 -42.45 17.53 -17.16
CA ASP A 227 -42.90 16.14 -17.17
C ASP A 227 -44.24 15.95 -16.48
N VAL A 228 -44.53 16.64 -15.37
CA VAL A 228 -45.87 16.62 -14.76
C VAL A 228 -46.95 16.96 -15.80
N GLN A 229 -46.73 18.01 -16.60
CA GLN A 229 -47.69 18.39 -17.65
C GLN A 229 -47.82 17.32 -18.73
N ARG A 230 -46.69 16.80 -19.24
CA ARG A 230 -46.65 15.76 -20.29
C ARG A 230 -47.34 14.46 -19.85
N TYR A 231 -46.99 13.95 -18.67
CA TYR A 231 -47.57 12.72 -18.14
C TYR A 231 -49.05 12.90 -17.76
N ARG A 232 -49.49 14.10 -17.37
CA ARG A 232 -50.92 14.41 -17.16
C ARG A 232 -51.73 14.33 -18.46
N MET A 233 -51.19 14.79 -19.59
CA MET A 233 -51.84 14.64 -20.90
C MET A 233 -51.95 13.17 -21.31
N LEU A 234 -50.86 12.40 -21.19
CA LEU A 234 -50.87 10.95 -21.47
C LEU A 234 -51.91 10.21 -20.62
N ARG A 235 -52.07 10.60 -19.34
CA ARG A 235 -53.11 10.06 -18.46
C ARG A 235 -54.52 10.38 -18.96
N LYS A 236 -54.77 11.60 -19.47
CA LYS A 236 -56.07 12.02 -20.03
C LYS A 236 -56.43 11.26 -21.32
N VAL A 237 -55.43 10.89 -22.13
CA VAL A 237 -55.62 10.10 -23.36
C VAL A 237 -55.78 8.59 -23.06
N GLY A 238 -55.73 8.18 -21.79
CA GLY A 238 -56.03 6.80 -21.37
C GLY A 238 -54.80 5.88 -21.24
N ALA A 239 -53.59 6.44 -21.16
CA ALA A 239 -52.39 5.63 -20.97
C ALA A 239 -52.45 4.82 -19.64
N ARG A 240 -52.16 3.52 -19.73
CA ARG A 240 -52.14 2.62 -18.56
C ARG A 240 -51.08 3.08 -17.56
N GLN A 241 -51.42 3.07 -16.26
CA GLN A 241 -50.49 3.45 -15.19
C GLN A 241 -49.16 2.69 -15.25
N LYS A 242 -49.17 1.38 -15.49
CA LYS A 242 -47.94 0.57 -15.61
C LYS A 242 -46.98 1.10 -16.68
N LEU A 243 -47.49 1.61 -17.81
CA LEU A 243 -46.67 2.17 -18.90
C LEU A 243 -46.04 3.50 -18.49
N LEU A 244 -46.80 4.38 -17.80
CA LEU A 244 -46.27 5.65 -17.28
C LEU A 244 -45.12 5.43 -16.29
N HIS A 245 -45.27 4.44 -15.39
CA HIS A 245 -44.23 4.06 -14.43
C HIS A 245 -42.98 3.50 -15.12
N GLN A 246 -43.16 2.70 -16.17
CA GLN A 246 -42.04 2.17 -16.94
C GLN A 246 -41.31 3.26 -17.73
N ALA A 247 -42.05 4.22 -18.30
CA ALA A 247 -41.47 5.37 -18.99
C ALA A 247 -40.59 6.20 -18.05
N ILE A 248 -41.10 6.54 -16.85
CA ILE A 248 -40.33 7.28 -15.83
C ILE A 248 -39.05 6.53 -15.45
N ARG A 249 -39.14 5.22 -15.16
CA ARG A 249 -37.95 4.43 -14.81
C ARG A 249 -36.92 4.41 -15.93
N ARG A 250 -37.34 4.34 -17.19
CA ARG A 250 -36.42 4.38 -18.34
C ARG A 250 -35.78 5.76 -18.50
N GLU A 251 -36.55 6.82 -18.37
CA GLU A 251 -36.07 8.20 -18.49
C GLU A 251 -35.03 8.54 -17.42
N VAL A 252 -35.36 8.30 -16.15
CA VAL A 252 -34.40 8.47 -15.04
C VAL A 252 -33.24 7.47 -15.18
N GLY A 253 -33.52 6.23 -15.61
CA GLY A 253 -32.49 5.21 -15.80
C GLY A 253 -31.44 5.61 -16.82
N VAL A 254 -31.84 6.13 -17.97
CA VAL A 254 -30.91 6.61 -19.02
C VAL A 254 -30.07 7.79 -18.51
N LEU A 255 -30.67 8.70 -17.72
CA LEU A 255 -29.97 9.84 -17.12
C LEU A 255 -28.87 9.44 -16.13
N PHE A 256 -28.96 8.26 -15.53
CA PHE A 256 -27.97 7.71 -14.60
C PHE A 256 -26.98 6.75 -15.29
N LEU A 257 -27.50 5.80 -16.08
CA LEU A 257 -26.69 4.76 -16.70
C LEU A 257 -25.69 5.30 -17.72
N LEU A 258 -26.10 6.22 -18.61
CA LEU A 258 -25.20 6.75 -19.63
C LEU A 258 -24.00 7.50 -19.00
N PRO A 259 -24.20 8.46 -18.07
CA PRO A 259 -23.07 9.10 -17.40
C PRO A 259 -22.24 8.15 -16.54
N GLY A 260 -22.86 7.16 -15.89
CA GLY A 260 -22.16 6.18 -15.06
C GLY A 260 -21.22 5.29 -15.87
N ILE A 261 -21.69 4.74 -17.00
CA ILE A 261 -20.86 3.94 -17.92
C ILE A 261 -19.70 4.78 -18.46
N LEU A 262 -19.98 6.00 -18.94
CA LEU A 262 -18.94 6.90 -19.41
C LEU A 262 -17.94 7.24 -18.30
N GLY A 263 -18.42 7.47 -17.07
CA GLY A 263 -17.58 7.77 -15.92
C GLY A 263 -16.65 6.62 -15.56
N VAL A 264 -17.14 5.38 -15.58
CA VAL A 264 -16.32 4.17 -15.42
C VAL A 264 -15.21 4.10 -16.47
N ILE A 265 -15.55 4.33 -17.74
CA ILE A 265 -14.57 4.33 -18.84
C ILE A 265 -13.51 5.40 -18.61
N HIS A 266 -13.90 6.62 -18.19
CA HIS A 266 -12.97 7.70 -17.88
C HIS A 266 -12.01 7.34 -16.74
N VAL A 267 -12.50 6.69 -15.68
CA VAL A 267 -11.64 6.26 -14.57
C VAL A 267 -10.64 5.20 -15.04
N LEU A 268 -11.09 4.19 -15.78
CA LEU A 268 -10.21 3.14 -16.30
C LEU A 268 -9.12 3.71 -17.21
N PHE A 269 -9.46 4.69 -18.06
CA PHE A 269 -8.47 5.37 -18.87
C PHE A 269 -7.54 6.25 -18.03
N GLY A 270 -8.08 7.01 -17.08
CA GLY A 270 -7.31 7.88 -16.19
C GLY A 270 -6.29 7.11 -15.35
N LEU A 271 -6.62 5.91 -14.88
CA LEU A 271 -5.68 5.05 -14.13
C LEU A 271 -4.46 4.63 -14.95
N ARG A 272 -4.51 4.64 -16.30
CA ARG A 272 -3.31 4.43 -17.13
C ARG A 272 -2.29 5.54 -16.90
N MET A 273 -2.73 6.78 -16.73
CA MET A 273 -1.82 7.91 -16.47
C MET A 273 -1.13 7.78 -15.11
N PHE A 274 -1.77 7.10 -14.14
CA PHE A 274 -1.19 6.85 -12.82
C PHE A 274 -0.12 5.76 -12.79
N GLN A 275 0.05 4.98 -13.87
CA GLN A 275 1.12 3.96 -13.95
C GLN A 275 2.52 4.58 -13.84
N ALA A 276 2.68 5.87 -14.13
CA ALA A 276 3.96 6.56 -13.99
C ALA A 276 4.37 6.83 -12.53
N ILE A 277 3.42 6.88 -11.59
CA ILE A 277 3.66 7.30 -10.20
C ILE A 277 3.16 6.28 -9.16
N MET A 278 2.41 5.27 -9.60
CA MET A 278 1.81 4.24 -8.77
C MET A 278 2.15 2.86 -9.30
N VAL A 279 2.60 1.98 -8.40
CA VAL A 279 3.10 0.64 -8.74
C VAL A 279 2.00 -0.24 -9.33
N GLN A 280 0.82 -0.25 -8.71
CA GLN A 280 -0.32 -1.06 -9.16
C GLN A 280 -1.62 -0.25 -9.10
N PRO A 281 -1.87 0.66 -10.06
CA PRO A 281 -3.04 1.55 -10.03
C PRO A 281 -4.38 0.80 -10.18
N TYR A 282 -4.34 -0.44 -10.68
CA TYR A 282 -5.53 -1.30 -10.81
C TYR A 282 -5.70 -2.29 -9.65
N TYR A 283 -4.83 -2.27 -8.64
CA TYR A 283 -4.91 -3.21 -7.54
C TYR A 283 -6.19 -3.01 -6.72
N LYS A 284 -6.98 -4.08 -6.58
CA LYS A 284 -8.25 -4.10 -5.84
C LYS A 284 -9.27 -3.02 -6.27
N ILE A 285 -9.24 -2.56 -7.53
CA ILE A 285 -10.20 -1.58 -8.07
C ILE A 285 -11.66 -2.00 -7.92
N TRP A 286 -11.94 -3.30 -7.83
CA TRP A 286 -13.29 -3.81 -7.64
C TRP A 286 -13.91 -3.32 -6.32
N ILE A 287 -13.10 -3.01 -5.29
CA ILE A 287 -13.60 -2.51 -3.99
C ILE A 287 -14.26 -1.13 -4.15
N PRO A 288 -13.54 -0.06 -4.59
CA PRO A 288 -14.15 1.26 -4.73
C PRO A 288 -15.25 1.25 -5.80
N PHE A 289 -15.10 0.48 -6.88
CA PHE A 289 -16.13 0.35 -7.91
C PHE A 289 -17.42 -0.28 -7.38
N SER A 290 -17.32 -1.33 -6.56
CA SER A 290 -18.50 -2.00 -5.99
C SER A 290 -19.21 -1.09 -5.00
N ILE A 291 -18.47 -0.43 -4.10
CA ILE A 291 -19.03 0.54 -3.14
C ILE A 291 -19.73 1.67 -3.89
N PHE A 292 -19.08 2.25 -4.89
CA PHE A 292 -19.64 3.33 -5.69
C PHE A 292 -20.88 2.89 -6.46
N LEU A 293 -20.86 1.69 -7.07
CA LEU A 293 -22.00 1.15 -7.80
C LEU A 293 -23.21 0.94 -6.88
N VAL A 294 -23.00 0.42 -5.67
CA VAL A 294 -24.06 0.25 -4.66
C VAL A 294 -24.64 1.59 -4.25
N LEU A 295 -23.80 2.58 -3.94
CA LEU A 295 -24.24 3.93 -3.59
C LEU A 295 -25.01 4.59 -4.74
N TYR A 296 -24.50 4.45 -5.96
CA TYR A 296 -25.11 5.02 -7.16
C TYR A 296 -26.45 4.35 -7.49
N ALA A 297 -26.57 3.03 -7.30
CA ALA A 297 -27.82 2.29 -7.47
C ALA A 297 -28.85 2.68 -6.41
N LEU A 298 -28.45 2.77 -5.13
CA LEU A 298 -29.32 3.28 -4.06
C LEU A 298 -29.83 4.68 -4.37
N TYR A 299 -28.93 5.56 -4.81
CA TYR A 299 -29.29 6.91 -5.18
C TYR A 299 -30.29 6.94 -6.35
N TYR A 300 -30.07 6.13 -7.39
CA TYR A 300 -31.01 5.95 -8.49
C TYR A 300 -32.41 5.52 -8.01
N LEU A 301 -32.50 4.54 -7.09
CA LEU A 301 -33.77 4.07 -6.55
C LEU A 301 -34.50 5.19 -5.79
N ILE A 302 -33.79 5.93 -4.94
CA ILE A 302 -34.34 7.06 -4.19
C ILE A 302 -34.84 8.14 -5.15
N THR A 303 -34.01 8.55 -6.11
CA THR A 303 -34.37 9.58 -7.10
C THR A 303 -35.56 9.16 -7.95
N THR A 304 -35.61 7.90 -8.39
CA THR A 304 -36.74 7.38 -9.16
C THR A 304 -38.04 7.37 -8.36
N TYR A 305 -37.97 7.00 -7.07
CA TYR A 305 -39.11 7.03 -6.17
C TYR A 305 -39.62 8.46 -5.95
N LEU A 306 -38.72 9.40 -5.65
CA LEU A 306 -39.04 10.81 -5.48
C LEU A 306 -39.67 11.39 -6.76
N TYR A 307 -39.04 11.14 -7.91
CA TYR A 307 -39.48 11.67 -9.19
C TYR A 307 -40.85 11.14 -9.59
N ARG A 308 -41.09 9.84 -9.39
CA ARG A 308 -42.40 9.22 -9.61
C ARG A 308 -43.49 9.92 -8.78
N ASN A 309 -43.21 10.20 -7.50
CA ASN A 309 -44.18 10.84 -6.61
C ASN A 309 -44.48 12.29 -7.00
N ILE A 310 -43.49 13.00 -7.57
CA ILE A 310 -43.67 14.35 -8.09
C ILE A 310 -44.50 14.33 -9.39
N VAL A 311 -44.12 13.47 -10.36
CA VAL A 311 -44.70 13.47 -11.71
C VAL A 311 -46.08 12.82 -11.77
N LEU A 312 -46.32 11.74 -11.03
CA LEU A 312 -47.60 11.01 -11.03
C LEU A 312 -48.53 11.41 -9.88
N ARG A 313 -48.34 12.61 -9.32
CA ARG A 313 -49.20 13.15 -8.28
C ARG A 313 -50.67 13.07 -8.73
N LYS A 314 -51.52 12.50 -7.86
CA LYS A 314 -52.93 12.21 -8.19
C LYS A 314 -53.67 13.47 -8.63
#